data_AF-A0A512NMS6-F1
#
_entry.id   AF-A0A512NMS6-F1
#
_cell.length_a   1.000
_cell.length_b   1.000
_cell.length_c   1.000
_cell.angle_alpha   90.00
_cell.angle_beta   90.00
_cell.angle_gamma   90.00
#
_symmetry.space_group_name_H-M   'P 1'
#
loop_
_entity.id
_entity.type
_entity.pdbx_description
1 polymer ?
#
loop_
_entity_poly.entity_id
_entity_poly.type
_entity_poly.pdbx_seq_one_letter_code
_entity_poly.pdbx_strand_id
1 'polypeptide(L)'
;MPALRAIYRAETADVAELRLGDFEAVWGKKYPAIGPAWRRAWNEVTPFFAYPPQIRKMIYTTNAIERLHRGLRKIIKTRGAFPSDEAAMKLLYLALRNLGVHWKPAIEWRAAYAQFTIFFPERLPTTIR
;
A
#
# COMPACT_ATOMS: atom_id res chain seq x y z
N MET A 1 -3.82 -9.86 9.98
CA MET A 1 -5.27 -10.11 10.17
C MET A 1 -5.85 -10.84 8.96
N PRO A 2 -6.25 -12.12 9.07
CA PRO A 2 -6.90 -12.86 7.97
C PRO A 2 -8.19 -12.19 7.46
N ALA A 3 -9.04 -11.68 8.36
CA ALA A 3 -10.30 -11.02 8.00
C ALA A 3 -10.08 -9.77 7.12
N LEU A 4 -9.08 -8.94 7.43
CA LEU A 4 -8.73 -7.77 6.61
C LEU A 4 -8.24 -8.18 5.22
N ARG A 5 -7.46 -9.27 5.13
CA ARG A 5 -6.98 -9.80 3.85
C ARG A 5 -8.12 -10.32 2.98
N ALA A 6 -9.23 -10.78 3.57
CA ALA A 6 -10.38 -11.26 2.81
C ALA A 6 -11.04 -10.15 1.99
N ILE A 7 -11.02 -8.90 2.48
CA ILE A 7 -11.52 -7.73 1.75
C ILE A 7 -10.68 -7.50 0.49
N TYR A 8 -9.36 -7.33 0.64
CA TYR A 8 -8.46 -7.06 -0.49
C TYR A 8 -8.25 -8.23 -1.46
N ARG A 9 -8.57 -9.46 -1.04
CA ARG A 9 -8.47 -10.65 -1.90
C ARG A 9 -9.79 -11.03 -2.56
N ALA A 10 -10.86 -10.29 -2.29
CA ALA A 10 -12.12 -10.49 -2.97
C ALA A 10 -11.97 -10.30 -4.48
N GLU A 11 -12.77 -11.05 -5.24
CA GLU A 11 -12.74 -11.06 -6.70
C GLU A 11 -13.27 -9.75 -7.27
N THR A 12 -14.38 -9.25 -6.71
CA THR A 12 -15.08 -8.02 -7.10
C THR A 12 -15.30 -7.09 -5.91
N ALA A 13 -15.65 -5.84 -6.20
CA ALA A 13 -16.00 -4.84 -5.17
C ALA A 13 -17.22 -5.27 -4.34
N ASP A 14 -18.24 -5.85 -4.98
CA ASP A 14 -19.45 -6.32 -4.28
C ASP A 14 -19.11 -7.43 -3.26
N VAL A 15 -18.28 -8.40 -3.66
CA VAL A 15 -17.80 -9.45 -2.74
C VAL A 15 -16.95 -8.83 -1.64
N ALA A 16 -16.12 -7.84 -1.95
CA ALA A 16 -15.31 -7.15 -0.95
C ALA A 16 -16.16 -6.41 0.08
N GLU A 17 -17.28 -5.81 -0.35
CA GLU A 17 -18.22 -5.12 0.53
C GLU A 17 -18.92 -6.08 1.49
N LEU A 18 -19.29 -7.27 1.01
CA LEU A 18 -19.79 -8.34 1.88
C LEU A 18 -18.73 -8.75 2.92
N ARG A 19 -17.48 -8.93 2.49
CA ARG A 19 -16.37 -9.23 3.43
C ARG A 19 -16.11 -8.09 4.42
N LEU A 20 -16.34 -6.84 4.02
CA LEU A 20 -16.26 -5.69 4.93
C LEU A 20 -17.37 -5.77 5.99
N GLY A 21 -18.60 -6.16 5.60
CA GLY A 21 -19.68 -6.41 6.55
C GLY A 21 -19.35 -7.51 7.57
N ASP A 22 -18.81 -8.65 7.11
CA ASP A 22 -18.35 -9.73 7.99
C ASP A 22 -17.25 -9.25 8.95
N PHE A 23 -16.31 -8.45 8.44
CA PHE A 23 -15.24 -7.87 9.22
C PHE A 23 -15.79 -6.92 10.30
N GLU A 24 -16.74 -6.06 9.95
CA GLU A 24 -17.39 -5.11 10.86
C GLU A 24 -18.18 -5.82 11.97
N ALA A 25 -18.89 -6.89 11.65
CA ALA A 25 -19.67 -7.67 12.62
C ALA A 25 -18.81 -8.23 13.77
N VAL A 26 -17.55 -8.56 13.48
CA VAL A 26 -16.59 -9.08 14.46
C VAL A 26 -15.77 -7.94 15.09
N TRP A 27 -15.11 -7.12 14.26
CA TRP A 27 -14.13 -6.14 14.72
C TRP A 27 -14.75 -4.82 15.15
N GLY A 28 -15.94 -4.48 14.65
CA GLY A 28 -16.69 -3.29 15.07
C GLY A 28 -17.10 -3.34 16.53
N LYS A 29 -17.33 -4.54 17.10
CA LYS A 29 -17.61 -4.72 18.53
C LYS A 29 -16.42 -4.32 19.41
N LYS A 30 -15.20 -4.65 18.96
CA LYS A 30 -13.96 -4.36 19.69
C LYS A 30 -13.43 -2.95 19.39
N TYR A 31 -13.61 -2.47 18.17
CA TYR A 31 -13.12 -1.19 17.67
C TYR A 31 -14.24 -0.46 16.93
N PRO A 32 -15.14 0.26 17.63
CA PRO A 32 -16.33 0.87 17.03
C PRO A 32 -16.06 1.82 15.87
N ALA A 33 -14.89 2.47 15.86
CA ALA A 33 -14.51 3.41 14.83
C ALA A 33 -14.07 2.75 13.50
N ILE A 34 -13.76 1.45 13.49
CA ILE A 34 -13.12 0.82 12.32
C ILE A 34 -14.07 0.70 11.13
N GLY A 35 -15.32 0.29 11.34
CA GLY A 35 -16.33 0.19 10.28
C GLY A 35 -16.60 1.54 9.63
N PRO A 36 -17.00 2.58 10.39
CA PRO A 36 -17.21 3.92 9.85
C PRO A 36 -16.00 4.48 9.10
N ALA A 37 -14.77 4.21 9.57
CA ALA A 37 -13.56 4.63 8.86
C ALA A 37 -13.43 3.97 7.48
N TRP A 38 -13.69 2.67 7.40
CA TRP A 38 -13.71 1.93 6.14
C TRP A 38 -14.81 2.41 5.20
N ARG A 39 -16.04 2.59 5.70
CA ARG A 39 -17.18 3.04 4.91
C ARG A 39 -16.95 4.44 4.32
N ARG A 40 -16.37 5.36 5.09
CA ARG A 40 -16.02 6.71 4.58
C ARG A 40 -14.99 6.67 3.45
N ALA A 41 -14.01 5.77 3.54
CA ALA A 41 -12.96 5.63 2.54
C ALA A 41 -13.30 4.62 1.42
N TRP A 42 -14.51 4.04 1.42
CA TRP A 42 -14.81 2.89 0.57
C TRP A 42 -14.67 3.21 -0.92
N ASN A 43 -15.13 4.39 -1.34
CA ASN A 43 -14.99 4.87 -2.72
C ASN A 43 -13.52 5.00 -3.18
N GLU A 44 -12.59 5.22 -2.25
CA GLU A 44 -11.14 5.26 -2.55
C GLU A 44 -10.55 3.84 -2.66
N VAL A 45 -11.21 2.85 -2.05
CA VAL A 45 -10.80 1.44 -2.10
C VAL A 45 -11.38 0.74 -3.33
N THR A 46 -12.62 1.04 -3.73
CA THR A 46 -13.31 0.38 -4.84
C THR A 46 -12.50 0.28 -6.15
N PRO A 47 -11.77 1.33 -6.61
CA PRO A 47 -10.98 1.26 -7.84
C PRO A 47 -9.88 0.18 -7.82
N PHE A 48 -9.42 -0.24 -6.65
CA PHE A 48 -8.46 -1.33 -6.51
C PHE A 48 -8.96 -2.63 -7.16
N PHE A 49 -10.27 -2.89 -7.11
CA PHE A 49 -10.88 -4.08 -7.69
C PHE A 49 -10.99 -4.02 -9.23
N ALA A 50 -10.75 -2.87 -9.86
CA ALA A 50 -10.68 -2.80 -11.32
C ALA A 50 -9.41 -3.48 -11.88
N TYR A 51 -8.36 -3.63 -11.07
CA TYR A 51 -7.09 -4.23 -11.52
C TYR A 51 -7.09 -5.75 -11.45
N PRO A 52 -6.35 -6.47 -12.31
CA PRO A 52 -6.11 -7.90 -12.18
C PRO A 52 -5.39 -8.29 -10.87
N PRO A 53 -5.53 -9.53 -10.38
CA PRO A 53 -4.93 -10.00 -9.11
C PRO A 53 -3.41 -9.79 -9.00
N GLN A 54 -2.68 -9.88 -10.10
CA GLN A 54 -1.22 -9.69 -10.14
C GLN A 54 -0.84 -8.23 -9.84
N ILE A 55 -1.60 -7.27 -10.38
CA ILE A 55 -1.43 -5.84 -10.10
C ILE A 55 -1.89 -5.53 -8.67
N ARG A 56 -3.06 -6.04 -8.26
CA ARG A 56 -3.57 -5.91 -6.89
C ARG A 56 -2.53 -6.36 -5.86
N LYS A 57 -1.88 -7.51 -6.09
CA LYS A 57 -0.82 -8.05 -5.23
C LYS A 57 0.33 -7.08 -5.06
N MET A 58 0.79 -6.46 -6.14
CA MET A 58 1.83 -5.43 -6.05
C MET A 58 1.37 -4.24 -5.19
N ILE A 59 0.14 -3.74 -5.40
CA ILE A 59 -0.41 -2.57 -4.69
C ILE A 59 -0.51 -2.82 -3.18
N TYR A 60 -1.10 -3.94 -2.75
CA TYR A 60 -1.29 -4.19 -1.31
C TYR A 60 -0.02 -4.65 -0.60
N THR A 61 1.07 -4.95 -1.32
CA THR A 61 2.35 -5.28 -0.67
C THR A 61 3.00 -4.02 -0.11
N THR A 62 2.68 -3.71 1.15
CA THR A 62 3.22 -2.55 1.88
C THR A 62 4.70 -2.69 2.27
N ASN A 63 5.34 -3.83 2.01
CA ASN A 63 6.71 -4.14 2.42
C ASN A 63 7.75 -3.07 2.06
N ALA A 64 7.61 -2.43 0.89
CA ALA A 64 8.51 -1.37 0.45
C ALA A 64 8.32 -0.09 1.29
N ILE A 65 7.07 0.36 1.43
CA ILE A 65 6.70 1.56 2.20
C ILE A 65 6.98 1.35 3.69
N GLU A 66 6.68 0.18 4.25
CA GLU A 66 6.95 -0.15 5.65
C GLU A 66 8.44 -0.18 5.95
N ARG A 67 9.26 -0.74 5.05
CA ARG A 67 10.73 -0.73 5.18
C ARG A 67 11.26 0.69 5.18
N LEU A 68 10.77 1.53 4.27
CA LEU A 68 11.11 2.95 4.20
C LEU A 68 10.75 3.68 5.50
N HIS A 69 9.49 3.58 5.92
CA HIS A 69 9.01 4.19 7.16
C HIS A 69 9.78 3.69 8.39
N ARG A 70 10.11 2.40 8.46
CA ARG A 70 10.93 1.85 9.56
C ARG A 70 12.33 2.46 9.56
N GLY A 71 12.96 2.58 8.40
CA GLY A 71 14.27 3.21 8.25
C GLY A 71 14.26 4.67 8.70
N LEU A 72 13.28 5.45 8.21
CA LEU A 72 13.11 6.85 8.59
C LEU A 72 12.84 7.00 10.10
N ARG A 73 11.90 6.23 10.66
CA ARG A 73 11.62 6.22 12.12
C ARG A 73 12.86 5.93 12.94
N LYS A 74 13.70 4.97 12.51
CA LYS A 74 14.95 4.64 13.22
C LYS A 74 15.92 5.81 13.27
N ILE A 75 15.94 6.67 12.25
CA ILE A 75 16.84 7.83 12.17
C ILE A 75 16.29 8.99 12.99
N ILE A 76 14.98 9.23 12.96
CA ILE A 76 14.37 10.35 13.69
C ILE A 76 14.12 10.06 15.16
N LYS A 77 14.04 8.78 15.60
CA LYS A 77 13.68 8.43 17.00
C LYS A 77 14.59 9.04 18.07
N THR A 78 15.82 9.41 17.71
CA THR A 78 16.81 10.01 18.63
C THR A 78 16.84 11.54 18.54
N ARG A 79 15.95 12.14 17.74
CA ARG A 79 15.81 13.60 17.56
C ARG A 79 14.50 14.03 18.21
N GLY A 80 14.57 14.81 19.29
CA GLY A 80 13.40 15.29 20.02
C GLY A 80 12.69 16.46 19.32
N ALA A 81 13.45 17.44 18.85
CA ALA A 81 12.95 18.59 18.09
C ALA A 81 13.94 18.97 16.99
N PHE A 82 13.45 19.66 15.96
CA PHE A 82 14.26 20.23 14.90
C PHE A 82 14.33 21.74 15.07
N PRO A 83 15.50 22.37 14.84
CA PRO A 83 15.66 23.82 14.97
C PRO A 83 14.98 24.61 13.84
N SER A 84 14.68 23.95 12.70
CA SER A 84 13.94 24.52 11.59
C SER A 84 13.39 23.40 10.69
N ASP A 85 12.41 23.73 9.85
CA ASP A 85 11.89 22.84 8.81
C ASP A 85 12.99 22.43 7.81
N GLU A 86 13.92 23.33 7.51
CA GLU A 86 15.06 23.04 6.64
C GLU A 86 15.98 21.96 7.26
N ALA A 87 16.23 22.03 8.58
CA ALA A 87 17.02 21.02 9.27
C ALA A 87 16.32 19.65 9.26
N ALA A 88 15.00 19.62 9.43
CA ALA A 88 14.20 18.40 9.30
C ALA A 88 14.27 17.82 7.89
N MET A 89 14.07 18.66 6.87
CA MET A 89 14.14 18.28 5.46
C MET A 89 15.52 17.72 5.09
N LYS A 90 16.60 18.39 5.51
CA LYS A 90 17.97 17.95 5.25
C LYS A 90 18.26 16.59 5.87
N LEU A 91 17.79 16.35 7.11
CA LEU A 91 17.95 15.05 7.75
C LEU A 91 17.17 13.96 6.98
N LEU A 92 15.92 14.21 6.62
CA LEU A 92 15.11 13.26 5.85
C LEU A 92 15.74 12.95 4.49
N TYR A 93 16.24 13.96 3.78
CA TYR A 93 16.96 13.78 2.53
C TYR A 93 18.21 12.89 2.71
N LEU A 94 19.06 13.19 3.69
CA LEU A 94 20.25 12.39 3.98
C LEU A 94 19.89 10.98 4.43
N ALA A 95 18.81 10.82 5.19
CA ALA A 95 18.27 9.53 5.59
C ALA A 95 17.84 8.70 4.38
N LEU A 96 17.08 9.27 3.45
CA LEU A 96 16.67 8.61 2.21
C LEU A 96 17.88 8.21 1.36
N ARG A 97 18.87 9.11 1.23
CA ARG A 97 20.10 8.84 0.50
C ARG A 97 20.91 7.70 1.13
N ASN A 98 21.06 7.70 2.46
CA ASN A 98 21.85 6.71 3.20
C ASN A 98 21.15 5.36 3.36
N LEU A 99 19.81 5.35 3.38
CA LEU A 99 19.05 4.09 3.27
C LEU A 99 19.36 3.35 1.96
N GLY A 100 20.05 4.03 1.02
CA GLY A 100 20.76 3.39 -0.07
C GLY A 100 19.82 2.45 -0.79
N VAL A 101 18.68 3.00 -1.23
CA VAL A 101 17.55 2.18 -1.63
C VAL A 101 17.90 1.42 -2.90
N HIS A 102 18.51 0.26 -2.73
CA HIS A 102 18.63 -0.75 -3.75
C HIS A 102 17.23 -1.33 -3.90
N TRP A 103 16.43 -0.65 -4.74
CA TRP A 103 15.11 -1.09 -5.15
C TRP A 103 15.28 -2.37 -5.97
N LYS A 104 15.43 -3.51 -5.30
CA LYS A 104 15.20 -4.79 -5.95
C LYS A 104 13.74 -4.76 -6.43
N PRO A 105 13.46 -5.05 -7.71
CA PRO A 105 12.10 -5.14 -8.20
C PRO A 105 11.30 -6.06 -7.28
N ALA A 106 10.06 -5.71 -6.99
CA ALA A 106 9.16 -6.64 -6.30
C ALA A 106 9.14 -7.97 -7.07
N ILE A 107 9.09 -9.10 -6.38
CA ILE A 107 9.04 -10.43 -7.02
C ILE A 107 7.87 -10.51 -8.01
N GLU A 108 6.79 -9.83 -7.65
CA GLU A 108 5.54 -9.69 -8.38
C GLU A 108 5.63 -8.77 -9.60
N TRP A 109 6.70 -7.99 -9.76
CA TRP A 109 6.81 -6.94 -10.77
C TRP A 109 6.63 -7.47 -12.19
N ARG A 110 7.28 -8.58 -12.54
CA ARG A 110 7.17 -9.16 -13.89
C ARG A 110 5.74 -9.58 -14.23
N ALA A 111 5.05 -10.21 -13.28
CA ALA A 111 3.67 -10.64 -13.46
C ALA A 111 2.70 -9.45 -13.53
N ALA A 112 2.92 -8.42 -12.71
CA ALA A 112 2.13 -7.18 -12.75
C ALA A 112 2.37 -6.42 -14.06
N TYR A 113 3.62 -6.31 -14.53
CA TYR A 113 3.97 -5.63 -15.77
C TYR A 113 3.29 -6.26 -16.99
N ALA A 114 3.30 -7.59 -17.10
CA ALA A 114 2.59 -8.28 -18.16
C ALA A 114 1.09 -8.00 -18.16
N GLN A 115 0.48 -7.79 -16.99
CA GLN A 115 -0.92 -7.35 -16.91
C GLN A 115 -1.08 -5.88 -17.27
N PHE A 116 -0.14 -5.01 -16.88
CA PHE A 116 -0.19 -3.60 -17.23
C PHE A 116 -0.11 -3.36 -18.73
N THR A 117 0.69 -4.13 -19.48
CA THR A 117 0.76 -4.02 -20.95
C THR A 117 -0.54 -4.43 -21.64
N ILE A 118 -1.29 -5.37 -21.05
CA ILE A 118 -2.64 -5.76 -21.53
C ILE A 118 -3.68 -4.68 -21.18
N PHE A 119 -3.64 -4.17 -19.94
CA PHE A 119 -4.62 -3.20 -19.43
C PHE A 119 -4.42 -1.79 -19.99
N PHE A 120 -3.18 -1.44 -20.36
CA PHE A 120 -2.80 -0.11 -20.85
C PHE A 120 -1.86 -0.21 -22.08
N PRO A 121 -2.34 -0.77 -23.20
CA PRO A 121 -1.49 -1.09 -24.36
C PRO A 121 -0.81 0.15 -24.96
N GLU A 122 -1.48 1.30 -24.97
CA GLU A 122 -0.96 2.56 -25.53
C GLU A 122 0.01 3.30 -24.60
N ARG A 123 0.18 2.85 -23.34
CA ARG A 123 0.98 3.56 -22.33
C ARG A 123 2.30 2.89 -22.01
N LEU A 124 2.44 1.59 -22.30
CA LEU A 124 3.59 0.79 -21.87
C LEU A 124 4.15 -0.04 -23.02
N PRO A 125 5.49 -0.12 -23.14
CA PRO A 125 6.09 -0.99 -24.13
C PRO A 125 5.84 -2.46 -23.79
N THR A 126 5.73 -3.30 -24.81
CA THR A 126 5.43 -4.74 -24.64
C THR A 126 6.60 -5.51 -24.01
N THR A 127 7.80 -4.93 -23.95
CA THR A 127 9.02 -5.57 -23.45
C THR A 127 9.55 -4.89 -22.18
N ILE A 128 9.77 -5.70 -21.13
CA ILE A 128 10.47 -5.29 -19.90
C ILE A 128 11.97 -5.17 -20.25
N ARG A 129 12.54 -3.96 -20.15
CA ARG A 129 13.99 -3.75 -20.21
C ARG A 129 14.68 -4.23 -18.93
#